data_AF-A0A6N8UGZ7-F1
#
_entry.id   AF-A0A6N8UGZ7-F1
#
_cell.length_a   1.000
_cell.length_b   1.000
_cell.length_c   1.000
_cell.angle_alpha   90.00
_cell.angle_beta   90.00
_cell.angle_gamma   90.00
#
_symmetry.space_group_name_H-M   'P 1'
#
loop_
_entity.id
_entity.type
_entity.pdbx_description
1 polymer ?
#
loop_
_entity_poly.entity_id
_entity_poly.type
_entity_poly.pdbx_seq_one_letter_code
_entity_poly.pdbx_strand_id
1 'polypeptide(L)'
;MKTKELQNKIAELKAGRTMKAIKAEDIKLYYKIQGLSSKLSELKAYNKGQFITKEHLTEYKPLIIWLLKNKTNYKGYLNLKNAMTILLSYVEGNNLVYKTERGIKGIISNLAIEAGLEDVEDNLRRAKNLDMSRDNTVENKRVLDHFYQFRLDALMG
;
A
#
# COMPACT_ATOMS: atom_id res chain seq x y z
N MET A 1 -11.18 20.68 3.17
CA MET A 1 -11.51 20.52 4.61
C MET A 1 -10.24 20.71 5.41
N LYS A 2 -10.19 21.75 6.24
CA LYS A 2 -9.01 22.14 7.03
C LYS A 2 -8.89 21.27 8.28
N THR A 3 -7.68 21.05 8.79
CA THR A 3 -7.38 20.25 10.00
C THR A 3 -8.28 20.61 11.19
N LYS A 4 -8.57 21.91 11.37
CA LYS A 4 -9.42 22.44 12.45
C LYS A 4 -10.90 22.05 12.31
N GLU A 5 -11.44 22.01 11.10
CA GLU A 5 -12.82 21.61 10.82
C GLU A 5 -13.05 20.13 11.19
N LEU A 6 -12.10 19.27 10.82
CA LEU A 6 -12.15 17.84 11.14
C LEU A 6 -12.04 17.59 12.64
N GLN A 7 -11.18 18.34 13.32
CA GLN A 7 -11.03 18.28 14.77
C GLN A 7 -12.31 18.69 15.50
N ASN A 8 -12.95 19.79 15.09
CA ASN A 8 -14.21 20.24 15.66
C ASN A 8 -15.32 19.21 15.43
N LYS A 9 -15.45 18.70 14.20
CA LYS A 9 -16.44 17.66 13.86
C LYS A 9 -16.28 16.39 14.69
N ILE A 10 -15.04 15.95 14.95
CA ILE A 10 -14.77 14.80 15.84
C ILE A 10 -15.20 15.11 17.27
N ALA A 11 -14.92 16.31 17.78
CA ALA A 11 -15.30 16.72 19.13
C ALA A 11 -16.82 16.78 19.29
N GLU A 12 -17.54 17.36 18.32
CA GLU A 12 -19.00 17.38 18.25
C GLU A 12 -19.60 15.97 18.25
N LEU A 13 -19.09 15.06 17.40
CA LEU A 13 -19.57 13.68 17.34
C LEU A 13 -19.32 12.92 18.64
N LYS A 14 -18.22 13.19 19.34
CA LYS A 14 -17.96 12.62 20.66
C LYS A 14 -18.93 13.19 21.71
N ALA A 15 -19.29 14.47 21.62
CA ALA A 15 -20.15 15.16 22.58
C ALA A 15 -19.71 14.92 24.04
N GLY A 16 -18.39 14.99 24.30
CA GLY A 16 -17.79 14.74 25.62
C GLY A 16 -17.66 13.27 26.03
N ARG A 17 -18.23 12.32 25.28
CA ARG A 17 -18.13 10.87 25.58
C ARG A 17 -16.76 10.29 25.23
N THR A 18 -16.38 9.25 25.96
CA THR A 18 -15.17 8.48 25.66
C THR A 18 -15.40 7.54 24.47
N MET A 19 -14.34 7.17 23.76
CA MET A 19 -14.44 6.19 22.65
C MET A 19 -14.97 4.83 23.13
N LYS A 20 -14.72 4.45 24.40
CA LYS A 20 -15.21 3.20 24.99
C LYS A 20 -16.74 3.24 25.17
N ALA A 21 -17.27 4.35 25.69
CA ALA A 21 -18.71 4.55 25.82
C ALA A 21 -19.40 4.53 24.45
N ILE A 22 -18.87 5.30 23.48
CA ILE A 22 -19.42 5.35 22.12
C ILE A 22 -19.42 3.97 21.46
N LYS A 23 -18.37 3.16 21.65
CA LYS A 23 -18.33 1.79 21.09
C LYS A 23 -19.45 0.90 21.64
N ALA A 24 -19.81 1.07 22.90
CA ALA A 24 -20.87 0.29 23.56
C ALA A 24 -22.27 0.80 23.18
N GLU A 25 -22.45 2.12 23.04
CA GLU A 25 -23.72 2.76 22.72
C GLU A 25 -24.06 2.70 21.21
N ASP A 26 -23.09 3.04 20.35
CA ASP A 26 -23.26 3.17 18.91
C ASP A 26 -21.97 2.80 18.16
N ILE A 27 -21.90 1.55 17.74
CA ILE A 27 -20.75 1.01 17.02
C ILE A 27 -20.56 1.67 15.63
N LYS A 28 -21.63 2.12 14.98
CA LYS A 28 -21.53 2.79 13.67
C LYS A 28 -20.88 4.17 13.85
N LEU A 29 -21.30 4.90 14.88
CA LEU A 29 -20.69 6.18 15.23
C LEU A 29 -19.22 6.01 15.65
N TYR A 30 -18.90 4.96 16.41
CA TYR A 30 -17.51 4.63 16.76
C TYR A 30 -16.61 4.54 15.53
N TYR A 31 -16.99 3.72 14.54
CA TYR A 31 -16.20 3.56 13.32
C TYR A 31 -16.14 4.82 12.47
N LYS A 32 -17.22 5.62 12.43
CA LYS A 32 -17.24 6.94 11.78
C LYS A 32 -16.22 7.88 12.42
N ILE A 33 -16.18 7.98 13.74
CA ILE A 33 -15.21 8.82 14.48
C ILE A 33 -13.79 8.31 14.28
N GLN A 34 -13.59 6.99 14.29
CA GLN A 34 -12.28 6.38 14.04
C GLN A 34 -11.76 6.74 12.64
N GLY A 35 -12.60 6.62 11.61
CA GLY A 35 -12.25 6.99 10.24
C GLY A 35 -11.86 8.47 10.11
N LEU A 36 -12.66 9.37 10.70
CA LEU A 36 -12.33 10.80 10.76
C LEU A 36 -11.03 11.07 11.50
N SER A 37 -10.79 10.40 12.63
CA SER A 37 -9.56 10.55 13.41
C SER A 37 -8.33 10.10 12.64
N SER A 38 -8.43 9.01 11.88
CA SER A 38 -7.36 8.53 10.99
C SER A 38 -7.04 9.57 9.91
N LYS A 39 -8.07 10.14 9.27
CA LYS A 39 -7.91 11.19 8.26
C LYS A 39 -7.31 12.47 8.84
N LEU A 40 -7.71 12.85 10.05
CA LEU A 40 -7.10 13.99 10.76
C LEU A 40 -5.61 13.75 11.02
N SER A 41 -5.24 12.54 11.46
CA SER A 41 -3.84 12.19 11.70
C SER A 41 -3.00 12.28 10.42
N GLU A 42 -3.56 11.84 9.30
CA GLU A 42 -2.90 11.90 8.00
C GLU A 42 -2.69 13.34 7.53
N LEU A 43 -3.71 14.19 7.63
CA LEU A 43 -3.59 15.62 7.32
C LEU A 43 -2.58 16.32 8.22
N LYS A 44 -2.51 15.96 9.51
CA LYS A 44 -1.50 16.52 10.42
C LYS A 44 -0.09 16.12 10.00
N ALA A 45 0.12 14.87 9.61
CA ALA A 45 1.41 14.38 9.14
C ALA A 45 1.82 15.03 7.81
N TYR A 46 0.87 15.18 6.88
CA TYR A 46 1.06 15.93 5.63
C TYR A 46 1.53 17.37 5.90
N ASN A 47 0.83 18.10 6.77
CA ASN A 47 1.18 19.50 7.10
C ASN A 47 2.54 19.63 7.81
N LYS A 48 3.06 18.55 8.40
CA LYS A 48 4.38 18.48 9.02
C LYS A 48 5.49 18.08 8.05
N GLY A 49 5.16 17.77 6.79
CA GLY A 49 6.13 17.30 5.81
C GLY A 49 6.59 15.86 6.00
N GLN A 50 5.79 15.02 6.67
CA GLN A 50 6.14 13.63 6.97
C GLN A 50 5.87 12.72 5.77
N PHE A 51 6.77 12.78 4.78
CA PHE A 51 6.68 12.00 3.55
C PHE A 51 7.74 10.90 3.48
N ILE A 52 7.38 9.77 2.89
CA ILE A 52 8.35 8.78 2.44
C ILE A 52 9.18 9.41 1.33
N THR A 53 10.48 9.19 1.39
CA THR A 53 11.46 9.75 0.46
C THR A 53 12.47 8.68 0.06
N LYS A 54 13.36 9.02 -0.87
CA LYS A 54 14.42 8.14 -1.34
C LYS A 54 15.42 7.75 -0.24
N GLU A 55 15.63 8.62 0.74
CA GLU A 55 16.48 8.33 1.91
C GLU A 55 15.93 7.12 2.68
N HIS A 56 14.61 7.07 2.87
CA HIS A 56 13.97 5.93 3.50
C HIS A 56 14.11 4.66 2.64
N LEU A 57 14.00 4.75 1.31
CA LEU A 57 14.29 3.61 0.44
C LEU A 57 15.73 3.10 0.60
N THR A 58 16.68 4.00 0.84
CA THR A 58 18.09 3.67 1.06
C THR A 58 18.28 2.98 2.42
N GLU A 59 17.68 3.51 3.48
CA GLU A 59 17.70 2.94 4.83
C GLU A 59 17.15 1.50 4.85
N TYR A 60 16.02 1.27 4.16
CA TYR A 60 15.35 -0.02 4.12
C TYR A 60 15.76 -0.88 2.91
N LYS A 61 16.80 -0.52 2.17
CA LYS A 61 17.24 -1.23 0.95
C LYS A 61 17.41 -2.75 1.13
N PRO A 62 18.05 -3.27 2.21
CA PRO A 62 18.18 -4.71 2.39
C PRO A 62 16.83 -5.42 2.52
N LEU A 63 15.89 -4.80 3.25
CA LEU A 63 14.53 -5.33 3.42
C LEU A 63 13.77 -5.34 2.10
N ILE A 64 13.84 -4.24 1.34
CA ILE A 64 13.20 -4.12 0.02
C ILE A 64 13.70 -5.25 -0.90
N ILE A 65 15.02 -5.43 -1.01
CA ILE A 65 15.61 -6.48 -1.85
C ILE A 65 15.16 -7.86 -1.40
N TRP A 66 15.12 -8.11 -0.09
CA TRP A 66 14.65 -9.38 0.46
C TRP A 66 13.19 -9.65 0.10
N LEU A 67 12.30 -8.67 0.26
CA LEU A 67 10.88 -8.78 -0.08
C LEU A 67 10.69 -9.07 -1.56
N LEU A 68 11.32 -8.30 -2.44
CA LEU A 68 11.23 -8.51 -3.89
C LEU A 68 11.66 -9.95 -4.26
N LYS A 69 12.82 -10.39 -3.77
CA LYS A 69 13.35 -11.72 -4.12
C LYS A 69 12.52 -12.88 -3.57
N ASN A 70 11.97 -12.76 -2.37
CA ASN A 70 11.37 -13.89 -1.66
C ASN A 70 9.83 -13.88 -1.66
N LYS A 71 9.20 -12.71 -1.81
CA LYS A 71 7.73 -12.57 -1.75
C LYS A 71 7.11 -12.35 -3.12
N THR A 72 7.80 -11.71 -4.07
CA THR A 72 7.18 -11.33 -5.35
C THR A 72 7.68 -12.13 -6.54
N ASN A 73 8.81 -12.83 -6.42
CA ASN A 73 9.45 -13.55 -7.53
C ASN A 73 8.67 -14.81 -7.97
N TYR A 74 7.59 -14.61 -8.71
CA TYR A 74 6.83 -15.69 -9.32
C TYR A 74 7.65 -16.33 -10.44
N LYS A 75 8.07 -17.59 -10.24
CA LYS A 75 8.71 -18.43 -11.27
C LYS A 75 9.89 -17.78 -12.03
N GLY A 76 10.61 -16.84 -11.40
CA GLY A 76 11.75 -16.17 -12.03
C GLY A 76 11.41 -15.00 -12.95
N TYR A 77 10.16 -14.55 -12.99
CA TYR A 77 9.74 -13.40 -13.82
C TYR A 77 10.13 -12.04 -13.23
N LEU A 78 10.74 -12.00 -12.04
CA LEU A 78 11.18 -10.75 -11.41
C LEU A 78 12.44 -10.20 -12.09
N ASN A 79 12.34 -8.97 -12.57
CA ASN A 79 13.48 -8.12 -12.87
C ASN A 79 13.70 -7.12 -11.73
N LEU A 80 14.70 -7.40 -10.89
CA LEU A 80 14.99 -6.58 -9.70
C LEU A 80 15.25 -5.10 -10.04
N LYS A 81 15.89 -4.82 -11.17
CA LYS A 81 16.19 -3.43 -11.57
C LYS A 81 14.90 -2.67 -11.86
N ASN A 82 14.01 -3.27 -12.65
CA ASN A 82 12.74 -2.66 -13.01
C ASN A 82 11.83 -2.48 -11.78
N ALA A 83 11.71 -3.51 -10.94
CA ALA A 83 10.91 -3.43 -9.72
C ALA A 83 11.41 -2.31 -8.77
N MET A 84 12.73 -2.14 -8.64
CA MET A 84 13.31 -1.02 -7.87
C MET A 84 13.04 0.34 -8.52
N THR A 85 13.02 0.41 -9.86
CA THR A 85 12.64 1.63 -10.58
C THR A 85 11.17 1.98 -10.36
N ILE A 86 10.25 1.02 -10.45
CA ILE A 86 8.83 1.23 -10.16
C ILE A 86 8.64 1.76 -8.73
N LEU A 87 9.29 1.12 -7.75
CA LEU A 87 9.25 1.57 -6.36
C LEU A 87 9.75 3.00 -6.18
N LEU A 88 10.87 3.36 -6.83
CA LEU A 88 11.39 4.73 -6.80
C LEU A 88 10.40 5.71 -7.41
N SER A 89 9.82 5.37 -8.57
CA SER A 89 8.79 6.20 -9.22
C SER A 89 7.56 6.38 -8.33
N TYR A 90 7.15 5.37 -7.56
CA TYR A 90 6.06 5.52 -6.59
C TYR A 90 6.40 6.50 -5.48
N VAL A 91 7.62 6.48 -4.97
CA VAL A 91 8.05 7.42 -3.91
C VAL A 91 8.24 8.84 -4.44
N GLU A 92 8.79 9.00 -5.64
CA GLU A 92 9.03 10.32 -6.23
C GLU A 92 7.74 10.95 -6.81
N GLY A 93 6.82 10.13 -7.31
CA GLY A 93 5.58 10.57 -7.94
C GLY A 93 4.40 10.77 -6.99
N ASN A 94 4.45 10.25 -5.77
CA ASN A 94 3.34 10.30 -4.82
C ASN A 94 3.75 10.89 -3.47
N ASN A 95 2.85 11.69 -2.88
CA ASN A 95 2.99 12.20 -1.52
C ASN A 95 2.60 11.13 -0.49
N LEU A 96 3.44 10.10 -0.33
CA LEU A 96 3.22 8.98 0.58
C LEU A 96 3.48 9.41 2.02
N VAL A 97 2.43 9.60 2.81
CA VAL A 97 2.52 10.13 4.17
C VAL A 97 2.77 9.01 5.19
N TYR A 98 3.71 9.21 6.12
CA TYR A 98 3.84 8.37 7.32
C TYR A 98 3.33 9.11 8.56
N LYS A 99 2.59 8.39 9.41
CA LYS A 99 2.01 8.95 10.66
C LYS A 99 2.97 8.88 11.84
N THR A 100 3.86 7.89 11.82
CA THR A 100 4.83 7.56 12.88
C THR A 100 6.06 6.90 12.27
N GLU A 101 7.24 7.11 12.83
CA GLU A 101 8.50 6.48 12.39
C GLU A 101 8.39 4.95 12.28
N ARG A 102 7.78 4.30 13.29
CA ARG A 102 7.55 2.84 13.29
C ARG A 102 6.70 2.35 12.12
N GLY A 103 5.91 3.24 11.51
CA GLY A 103 5.05 2.92 10.36
C GLY A 103 5.77 2.91 9.02
N ILE A 104 6.96 3.54 8.93
CA ILE A 104 7.72 3.66 7.68
C ILE A 104 8.05 2.29 7.10
N LYS A 105 8.58 1.38 7.94
CA LYS A 105 8.90 0.01 7.54
C LYS A 105 7.70 -0.70 6.90
N GLY A 106 6.50 -0.55 7.48
CA GLY A 106 5.29 -1.16 6.96
C GLY A 106 4.89 -0.60 5.59
N ILE A 107 4.94 0.72 5.45
CA ILE A 107 4.65 1.40 4.17
C ILE A 107 5.63 0.94 3.08
N ILE A 108 6.93 0.96 3.36
CA ILE A 108 7.96 0.53 2.41
C ILE A 108 7.82 -0.95 2.04
N SER A 109 7.47 -1.79 3.01
CA SER A 109 7.28 -3.22 2.74
C SER A 109 6.15 -3.46 1.75
N ASN A 110 5.02 -2.77 1.95
CA ASN A 110 3.87 -2.87 1.04
C ASN A 110 4.22 -2.35 -0.36
N LEU A 111 4.85 -1.17 -0.45
CA LEU A 111 5.27 -0.60 -1.73
C LEU A 111 6.25 -1.51 -2.48
N ALA A 112 7.19 -2.15 -1.77
CA ALA A 112 8.13 -3.08 -2.38
C ALA A 112 7.41 -4.31 -2.94
N ILE A 113 6.45 -4.88 -2.19
CA ILE A 113 5.66 -6.03 -2.66
C ILE A 113 4.84 -5.64 -3.89
N GLU A 114 4.15 -4.49 -3.86
CA GLU A 114 3.35 -4.00 -4.98
C GLU A 114 4.20 -3.79 -6.24
N ALA A 115 5.32 -3.07 -6.13
CA ALA A 115 6.22 -2.81 -7.25
C ALA A 115 6.83 -4.09 -7.84
N GLY A 116 7.14 -5.07 -6.98
CA GLY A 116 7.65 -6.37 -7.42
C GLY A 116 6.60 -7.20 -8.14
N LEU A 117 5.35 -7.20 -7.68
CA LEU A 117 4.25 -7.93 -8.33
C LEU A 117 3.86 -7.30 -9.66
N GLU A 118 3.91 -5.97 -9.77
CA GLU A 118 3.69 -5.25 -11.03
C GLU A 118 4.74 -5.60 -12.09
N ASP A 119 6.04 -5.51 -11.76
CA ASP A 119 7.11 -5.90 -12.70
C ASP A 119 6.96 -7.37 -13.15
N VAL A 120 6.63 -8.26 -12.21
CA VAL A 120 6.45 -9.69 -12.48
C VAL A 120 5.25 -9.94 -13.39
N GLU A 121 4.13 -9.25 -13.19
CA GLU A 121 2.96 -9.34 -14.06
C GLU A 121 3.30 -8.91 -15.49
N ASP A 122 3.97 -7.78 -15.62
CA ASP A 122 4.44 -7.23 -16.89
C ASP A 122 5.36 -8.19 -17.62
N ASN A 123 6.37 -8.73 -16.92
CA ASN A 123 7.33 -9.66 -17.51
C ASN A 123 6.68 -11.00 -17.87
N LEU A 124 5.77 -11.51 -17.05
CA LEU A 124 5.00 -12.72 -17.35
C LEU A 124 4.17 -12.52 -18.63
N ARG A 125 3.43 -11.41 -18.73
CA ARG A 125 2.59 -11.09 -19.90
C ARG A 125 3.43 -10.98 -21.17
N ARG A 126 4.55 -10.24 -21.11
CA ARG A 126 5.47 -10.11 -22.26
C ARG A 126 6.07 -11.45 -22.67
N ALA A 127 6.56 -12.24 -21.71
CA ALA A 127 7.20 -13.53 -21.99
C ALA A 127 6.23 -14.57 -22.58
N LYS A 128 4.93 -14.44 -22.27
CA LYS A 128 3.88 -15.34 -22.74
C LYS A 128 3.05 -14.76 -23.90
N ASN A 129 3.42 -13.58 -24.41
CA ASN A 129 2.68 -12.85 -25.44
C ASN A 129 1.17 -12.73 -25.12
N LEU A 130 0.85 -12.44 -23.86
CA LEU A 130 -0.53 -12.28 -23.38
C LEU A 130 -1.04 -10.89 -23.71
N ASP A 131 -1.76 -10.77 -24.83
CA ASP A 131 -2.43 -9.53 -25.24
C ASP A 131 -3.82 -9.45 -24.56
N MET A 132 -4.17 -8.27 -24.03
CA MET A 132 -5.51 -8.03 -23.46
C MET A 132 -6.61 -7.99 -24.53
N SER A 133 -6.23 -7.83 -25.80
CA SER A 133 -7.15 -7.56 -26.91
C SER A 133 -7.48 -8.78 -27.80
N ARG A 134 -6.85 -9.94 -27.57
CA ARG A 134 -7.05 -11.15 -28.40
C ARG A 134 -7.31 -12.37 -27.53
N ASP A 135 -8.18 -13.24 -28.03
CA ASP A 135 -8.69 -14.46 -27.39
C ASP A 135 -7.73 -15.07 -26.35
N ASN A 136 -8.12 -14.95 -25.08
CA ASN A 136 -7.49 -15.68 -23.98
C ASN A 136 -7.76 -17.17 -24.21
N THR A 137 -6.76 -17.90 -24.71
CA THR A 137 -6.78 -19.36 -24.68
C THR A 137 -7.00 -19.83 -23.23
N VAL A 138 -7.60 -21.01 -23.06
CA VAL A 138 -7.82 -21.61 -21.72
C VAL A 138 -6.51 -21.69 -20.93
N GLU A 139 -5.40 -21.91 -21.63
CA GLU A 139 -4.06 -21.93 -21.06
C GLU A 139 -3.60 -20.55 -20.55
N ASN A 140 -3.79 -19.50 -21.35
CA ASN A 140 -3.47 -18.12 -20.96
C ASN A 140 -4.23 -17.70 -19.70
N LYS A 141 -5.54 -18.01 -19.65
CA LYS A 141 -6.37 -17.75 -18.48
C LYS A 141 -5.85 -18.47 -17.24
N ARG A 142 -5.51 -19.76 -17.37
CA ARG A 142 -4.96 -20.56 -16.26
C ARG A 142 -3.65 -20.00 -15.72
N VAL A 143 -2.75 -19.55 -16.60
CA VAL A 143 -1.48 -18.93 -16.19
C VAL A 143 -1.72 -17.65 -15.39
N LEU A 144 -2.64 -16.80 -15.83
CA LEU A 144 -3.01 -15.56 -15.13
C LEU A 144 -3.71 -15.84 -13.80
N ASP A 145 -4.64 -16.80 -13.75
CA ASP A 145 -5.33 -17.18 -12.51
C ASP A 145 -4.33 -17.67 -11.45
N HIS A 146 -3.35 -18.49 -11.84
CA HIS A 146 -2.28 -18.93 -10.94
C HIS A 146 -1.43 -17.75 -10.45
N PHE A 147 -1.13 -16.79 -11.33
CA PHE A 147 -0.39 -15.60 -10.93
C PHE A 147 -1.22 -14.71 -9.99
N TYR A 148 -2.51 -14.54 -10.22
CA TYR A 148 -3.38 -13.76 -9.34
C TYR A 148 -3.52 -14.39 -7.97
N GLN A 149 -3.58 -15.73 -7.88
CA GLN A 149 -3.54 -16.40 -6.58
C GLN A 149 -2.21 -16.12 -5.86
N PHE A 150 -1.08 -16.25 -6.56
CA PHE A 150 0.23 -15.91 -5.99
C PHE A 150 0.31 -14.45 -5.52
N ARG A 151 -0.26 -13.51 -6.30
CA ARG A 151 -0.34 -12.08 -5.95
C ARG A 151 -1.13 -11.87 -4.66
N LEU A 152 -2.28 -12.54 -4.52
CA LEU A 152 -3.09 -12.47 -3.30
C LEU A 152 -2.32 -13.00 -2.09
N ASP A 153 -1.65 -14.15 -2.24
CA ASP A 153 -0.86 -14.75 -1.16
C ASP A 153 0.28 -13.84 -0.72
N ALA A 154 0.97 -13.18 -1.67
CA ALA A 154 2.04 -12.23 -1.40
C ALA A 154 1.57 -10.95 -0.69
N LEU A 155 0.34 -10.49 -0.96
CA LEU A 155 -0.24 -9.30 -0.33
C LEU A 155 -0.85 -9.59 1.05
N MET A 156 -1.24 -10.84 1.32
CA MET A 156 -1.85 -11.26 2.58
C MET A 156 -0.85 -11.76 3.63
N GLY A 157 0.38 -12.13 3.24
CA GLY A 157 1.36 -12.79 4.12
C GLY A 157 2.63 -12.01 4.38
#